data_AF-A0A0Q8JGF4-F1
#
_entry.id   AF-A0A0Q8JGF4-F1
#
_cell.length_a   1.000
_cell.length_b   1.000
_cell.length_c   1.000
_cell.angle_alpha   90.00
_cell.angle_beta   90.00
_cell.angle_gamma   90.00
#
_symmetry.space_group_name_H-M   'P 1'
#
loop_
_entity.id
_entity.type
_entity.pdbx_description
1 polymer ?
#
loop_
_entity_poly.entity_id
_entity_poly.type
_entity_poly.pdbx_seq_one_letter_code
_entity_poly.pdbx_strand_id
1 'polypeptide(L)'
;MRTSDAYVVLQEELEAIRTLPETELIALVGRAASTRVVGVSGEPIEIECQVAWQDKTHGAVRVTAHARGPSNWRHEHLQEAITIAVSSGASAEI
;
A
#
# COMPACT_ATOMS: atom_id res chain seq x y z
N MET A 1 11.37 9.67 17.82
CA MET A 1 10.45 9.01 16.88
C MET A 1 11.17 7.77 16.35
N ARG A 2 10.68 6.55 16.63
CA ARG A 2 11.29 5.34 16.06
C ARG A 2 10.60 5.07 14.73
N THR A 3 11.35 5.06 13.65
CA THR A 3 10.88 4.65 12.33
C THR A 3 10.22 3.27 12.34
N SER A 4 10.50 2.44 13.36
CA SER A 4 9.83 1.18 13.65
C SER A 4 8.31 1.29 13.77
N ASP A 5 7.77 2.31 14.43
CA ASP A 5 6.31 2.44 14.60
C ASP A 5 5.61 2.79 13.29
N ALA A 6 6.23 3.65 12.47
CA ALA A 6 5.72 3.96 11.14
C ALA A 6 5.83 2.76 10.18
N TYR A 7 6.88 1.95 10.32
CA TYR A 7 7.03 0.71 9.59
C TYR A 7 5.91 -0.29 9.91
N VAL A 8 5.55 -0.42 11.19
CA VAL A 8 4.42 -1.26 11.61
C VAL A 8 3.13 -0.80 10.93
N VAL A 9 2.83 0.50 10.94
CA VAL A 9 1.60 0.99 10.29
C VAL A 9 1.63 0.78 8.77
N LEU A 10 2.77 1.00 8.11
CA LEU A 10 2.91 0.68 6.68
C LEU A 10 2.66 -0.80 6.42
N GLN A 11 3.22 -1.67 7.25
CA GLN A 11 3.04 -3.11 7.12
C GLN A 11 1.57 -3.49 7.34
N GLU A 12 0.90 -2.96 8.35
CA GLU A 12 -0.52 -3.20 8.61
C GLU A 12 -1.41 -2.77 7.44
N GLU A 13 -1.13 -1.60 6.83
CA GLU A 13 -1.89 -1.15 5.65
C GLU A 13 -1.64 -2.05 4.43
N LEU A 14 -0.40 -2.47 4.20
CA LEU A 14 -0.06 -3.41 3.13
C LEU A 14 -0.71 -4.78 3.36
N GLU A 15 -0.73 -5.27 4.59
CA GLU A 15 -1.40 -6.53 4.96
C GLU A 15 -2.92 -6.41 4.84
N ALA A 16 -3.52 -5.28 5.24
CA ALA A 16 -4.95 -5.04 5.05
C ALA A 16 -5.32 -5.09 3.56
N ILE A 17 -4.53 -4.45 2.70
CA ILE A 17 -4.72 -4.50 1.24
C ILE A 17 -4.54 -5.94 0.74
N ARG A 18 -3.52 -6.67 1.22
CA ARG A 18 -3.30 -8.08 0.86
C ARG A 18 -4.47 -9.00 1.21
N THR A 19 -5.21 -8.70 2.27
CA THR A 19 -6.39 -9.48 2.66
C THR A 19 -7.64 -9.15 1.86
N LEU A 20 -7.61 -8.11 1.02
CA LEU A 20 -8.73 -7.78 0.14
C LEU A 20 -8.95 -8.88 -0.92
N PRO A 21 -10.20 -9.10 -1.34
CA PRO A 21 -10.48 -9.99 -2.45
C PRO A 21 -9.86 -9.46 -3.75
N GLU A 22 -9.46 -10.37 -4.65
CA GLU A 22 -8.77 -10.02 -5.90
C GLU A 22 -9.53 -8.99 -6.75
N THR A 23 -10.86 -9.06 -6.80
CA THR A 23 -11.69 -8.09 -7.53
C THR A 23 -11.50 -6.66 -7.02
N GLU A 24 -11.40 -6.49 -5.70
CA GLU A 24 -11.16 -5.18 -5.08
C GLU A 24 -9.72 -4.73 -5.32
N LEU A 25 -8.74 -5.64 -5.22
CA LEU A 25 -7.34 -5.35 -5.55
C LEU A 25 -7.19 -4.82 -6.98
N ILE A 26 -7.83 -5.48 -7.93
CA ILE A 26 -7.83 -5.08 -9.34
C ILE A 26 -8.55 -3.74 -9.52
N ALA A 27 -9.67 -3.52 -8.82
CA ALA A 27 -10.39 -2.24 -8.87
C ALA A 27 -9.60 -1.05 -8.31
N LEU A 28 -8.64 -1.31 -7.41
CA LEU A 28 -7.71 -0.30 -6.90
C LEU A 28 -6.60 0.03 -7.91
N VAL A 29 -6.30 -0.85 -8.87
CA VAL A 29 -5.26 -0.59 -9.86
C VAL A 29 -5.62 0.60 -10.74
N GLY A 30 -4.72 1.59 -10.80
CA GLY A 30 -4.92 2.78 -11.63
C GLY A 30 -5.81 3.85 -10.99
N ARG A 31 -6.29 3.65 -9.76
CA ARG A 31 -6.87 4.72 -8.96
C ARG A 31 -5.77 5.66 -8.44
N ALA A 32 -6.18 6.90 -8.13
CA ALA A 32 -5.30 7.83 -7.43
C ALA A 32 -4.85 7.22 -6.10
N ALA A 33 -3.60 7.49 -5.71
CA ALA A 33 -3.06 6.98 -4.46
C ALA A 33 -3.97 7.39 -3.29
N SER A 34 -4.26 6.43 -2.41
CA SER A 34 -5.05 6.70 -1.22
C SER A 34 -4.14 7.28 -0.16
N THR A 35 -4.43 8.51 0.28
CA THR A 35 -3.67 9.18 1.34
C THR A 35 -4.46 9.16 2.64
N ARG A 36 -3.81 8.75 3.72
CA ARG A 36 -4.38 8.74 5.07
C ARG A 36 -3.40 9.34 6.06
N VAL A 37 -3.90 10.22 6.93
CA VAL A 37 -3.13 10.72 8.07
C VAL A 37 -3.36 9.79 9.25
N VAL A 38 -2.28 9.31 9.86
CA VAL A 38 -2.32 8.47 11.05
C VAL A 38 -1.44 9.08 12.14
N GLY A 39 -1.90 8.99 13.39
CA GLY A 39 -1.14 9.48 14.54
C GLY A 39 -0.20 8.40 15.05
N VAL A 40 1.09 8.51 14.79
CA VAL A 40 2.11 7.58 15.30
C VAL A 40 2.87 8.25 16.43
N SER A 41 2.83 7.65 17.63
CA SER A 41 3.46 8.23 18.84
C SER A 41 3.03 9.67 19.14
N GLY A 42 1.81 10.06 18.74
CA GLY A 42 1.28 11.42 18.95
C GLY A 42 1.66 12.45 17.88
N GLU A 43 2.40 12.05 16.83
CA GLU A 43 2.72 12.91 15.69
C GLU A 43 1.93 12.44 14.45
N PRO A 44 1.34 13.37 13.67
CA PRO A 44 0.66 13.02 12.43
C PRO A 44 1.69 12.64 11.36
N ILE A 45 1.52 11.47 10.77
CA ILE A 45 2.24 11.05 9.56
C ILE A 45 1.24 10.83 8.44
N GLU A 46 1.64 11.14 7.22
CA GLU A 46 0.86 10.86 6.01
C GLU A 46 1.32 9.54 5.41
N ILE A 47 0.39 8.62 5.22
CA ILE A 47 0.62 7.37 4.50
C ILE A 47 -0.08 7.47 3.15
N GLU A 48 0.68 7.25 2.09
CA GLU A 48 0.20 7.22 0.72
C GLU A 48 0.36 5.81 0.15
N CYS A 49 -0.75 5.19 -0.23
CA CYS A 49 -0.78 3.85 -0.79
C CYS A 49 -1.17 3.91 -2.28
N GLN A 50 -0.35 3.32 -3.13
CA GLN A 50 -0.58 3.22 -4.56
C GLN A 50 -0.63 1.75 -4.99
N VAL A 51 -1.63 1.40 -5.78
CA VAL A 51 -1.79 0.07 -6.36
C VAL A 51 -1.61 0.16 -7.87
N ALA A 52 -0.70 -0.63 -8.41
CA ALA A 52 -0.42 -0.69 -9.85
C ALA A 52 -0.22 -2.13 -10.29
N TRP A 53 -0.43 -2.42 -11.58
CA TRP A 53 -0.01 -3.70 -12.14
C TRP A 53 1.51 -3.84 -12.05
N GLN A 54 2.00 -5.00 -11.59
CA GLN A 54 3.42 -5.31 -11.56
C GLN A 54 3.99 -5.37 -12.99
N ASP A 55 3.20 -5.89 -13.93
CA ASP A 55 3.57 -6.11 -15.31
C ASP A 55 2.33 -6.12 -16.23
N LYS A 56 2.56 -6.09 -17.54
CA LYS A 56 1.51 -6.02 -18.56
C LYS A 56 0.65 -7.29 -18.69
N THR A 57 1.06 -8.40 -18.06
CA THR A 57 0.29 -9.65 -18.10
C THR A 57 -0.82 -9.67 -17.05
N HIS A 58 -0.85 -8.67 -16.18
CA HIS A 58 -1.83 -8.51 -15.11
C HIS A 58 -1.92 -9.76 -14.19
N GLY A 59 -0.82 -10.50 -14.05
CA GLY A 59 -0.71 -11.66 -13.16
C GLY A 59 -0.35 -11.31 -11.72
N ALA A 60 0.00 -10.05 -11.44
CA ALA A 60 0.26 -9.57 -10.10
C ALA A 60 0.02 -8.08 -9.98
N VAL A 61 -0.46 -7.65 -8.81
CA VAL A 61 -0.56 -6.25 -8.42
C VAL A 61 0.58 -5.91 -7.47
N ARG A 62 1.19 -4.75 -7.68
CA ARG A 62 2.15 -4.13 -6.79
C ARG A 62 1.45 -3.07 -5.96
N VAL A 63 1.51 -3.23 -4.65
CA VAL A 63 1.05 -2.23 -3.70
C VAL A 63 2.27 -1.57 -3.10
N THR A 64 2.36 -0.25 -3.18
CA THR A 64 3.48 0.53 -2.63
C THR A 64 2.90 1.52 -1.61
N ALA A 65 3.41 1.50 -0.39
CA ALA A 65 3.01 2.39 0.68
C ALA A 65 4.19 3.29 1.07
N HIS A 66 3.93 4.59 1.16
CA HIS A 66 4.91 5.61 1.46
C HIS A 66 4.50 6.33 2.74
N ALA A 67 5.36 6.33 3.75
CA ALA A 67 5.17 7.15 4.94
C ALA A 67 5.95 8.46 4.79
N ARG A 68 5.23 9.59 4.83
CA ARG A 68 5.77 10.93 4.92
C ARG A 68 5.53 11.43 6.34
N GLY A 69 6.60 11.48 7.12
CA GLY A 69 6.56 12.04 8.48
C GLY A 69 6.55 13.57 8.49
N PRO A 70 6.48 14.17 9.69
CA PRO A 70 6.56 15.62 9.84
C PRO A 70 7.94 16.12 9.37
N SER A 71 8.07 17.42 9.11
CA SER A 71 9.29 18.06 8.60
C SER A 71 10.55 17.85 9.46
N ASN A 72 10.41 17.25 10.65
CA ASN A 72 11.48 16.85 11.56
C ASN A 72 12.09 15.47 11.23
N TRP A 73 11.42 14.63 10.43
CA TRP A 73 12.04 13.45 9.81
C TRP A 73 13.06 13.92 8.79
N ARG A 74 14.34 13.69 9.08
CA ARG A 74 15.48 14.15 8.28
C ARG A 74 15.58 13.37 6.97
N HIS A 75 14.64 13.56 6.06
CA HIS A 75 14.53 12.84 4.79
C HIS A 75 14.50 11.30 4.95
N GLU A 76 14.04 10.79 6.09
CA GLU A 76 13.73 9.37 6.23
C GLU A 76 12.40 9.11 5.52
N HIS A 77 12.51 8.82 4.22
CA HIS A 77 11.40 8.33 3.42
C HIS A 77 11.28 6.83 3.69
N LEU A 78 10.29 6.45 4.49
CA LEU A 78 9.93 5.04 4.64
C LEU A 78 9.01 4.67 3.48
N GLN A 79 9.44 3.69 2.70
CA GLN A 79 8.67 3.15 1.59
C GLN A 79 8.72 1.64 1.66
N GLU A 80 7.56 1.01 1.65
CA GLU A 80 7.41 -0.43 1.59
C GLU A 80 6.58 -0.82 0.37
N ALA A 81 6.80 -2.02 -0.13
CA ALA A 81 6.02 -2.56 -1.23
C ALA A 81 5.80 -4.05 -1.08
N ILE A 82 4.60 -4.51 -1.45
CA ILE A 82 4.29 -5.93 -1.60
C ILE A 82 3.79 -6.20 -3.01
N THR A 83 4.07 -7.40 -3.50
CA THR A 83 3.52 -7.93 -4.73
C THR A 83 2.54 -9.03 -4.36
N ILE A 84 1.30 -8.89 -4.82
CA ILE A 84 0.24 -9.86 -4.60
C ILE A 84 -0.02 -10.51 -5.95
N ALA A 85 0.22 -11.81 -6.05
CA ALA A 85 -0.18 -12.57 -7.22
C ALA A 85 -1.70 -12.55 -7.29
N VAL A 86 -2.23 -12.14 -8.43
CA VAL A 86 -3.64 -12.29 -8.74
C VAL A 86 -3.73 -13.34 -9.83
N SER A 87 -4.65 -14.27 -9.67
CA SER A 87 -4.98 -15.20 -10.72
C SER A 87 -5.54 -14.36 -11.86
N SER A 88 -4.70 -14.08 -12.87
CA SER A 88 -5.16 -13.54 -14.15
C SER A 88 -5.98 -14.64 -14.82
N GLY A 89 -7.20 -14.81 -14.31
CA GLY A 89 -8.15 -15.83 -14.68
C GLY A 89 -9.26 -15.17 -15.46
N ALA A 90 -9.29 -15.44 -16.76
CA ALA A 90 -10.50 -15.32 -17.55
C ALA A 90 -11.68 -16.04 -16.86
N SER A 91 -12.87 -15.44 -16.97
CA SER A 91 -14.22 -15.99 -16.70
C SER A 91 -14.52 -16.38 -15.25
N ALA A 92 -15.46 -15.74 -14.56
CA ALA A 92 -16.91 -15.77 -14.81
C ALA A 92 -17.50 -17.20 -14.88
N GLU A 93 -18.53 -17.40 -14.06
CA GLU A 93 -19.56 -18.46 -14.09
C GLU A 93 -19.27 -19.78 -13.35
N ILE A 94 -19.94 -19.92 -12.19
CA ILE A 94 -20.96 -20.97 -11.98
C ILE A 94 -22.15 -20.32 -11.26
#